data_AF-A0A534FNQ4-F1
#
_entry.id   AF-A0A534FNQ4-F1
#
_cell.length_a   1.000
_cell.length_b   1.000
_cell.length_c   1.000
_cell.angle_alpha   90.00
_cell.angle_beta   90.00
_cell.angle_gamma   90.00
#
_symmetry.space_group_name_H-M   'P 1'
#
loop_
_entity.id
_entity.type
_entity.pdbx_description
1 polymer ?
#
loop_
_entity_poly.entity_id
_entity_poly.type
_entity_poly.pdbx_seq_one_letter_code
_entity_poly.pdbx_strand_id
1 'polypeptide(L)'
;MSELNEALALKVDARLGGSVRRRPALERELAYDTDAGSLLEVCRTLRDAPELAFEMLMDLAGADYLHYGREEWQTTDATRSGFSRGRMPQRGAPDPNAPGRFAVVYQLLSISHNQRLRLAVRCEDSAEPVVDSVVDVWASANWFEREAFDLFGILFRGHPDLRRLLTDYGFIGHPFRKDFPLIGNVEVQYDPDRQRVVYQPVSITPRVLVPKVIRHDHRYEPALKDPQVPR
;
A
#
# COMPACT_ATOMS: atom_id res chain seq x y z
N MET A 1 -8.88 23.05 -6.26
CA MET A 1 -8.71 22.78 -4.81
C MET A 1 -9.66 23.68 -4.04
N SER A 2 -10.34 23.16 -3.01
CA SER A 2 -11.22 24.00 -2.18
C SER A 2 -10.41 24.97 -1.31
N GLU A 3 -10.82 26.25 -1.23
CA GLU A 3 -10.18 27.29 -0.39
C GLU A 3 -9.99 26.86 1.07
N LEU A 4 -10.90 26.03 1.59
CA LEU A 4 -10.83 25.48 2.95
C LEU A 4 -9.61 24.57 3.15
N ASN A 5 -9.28 23.76 2.15
CA ASN A 5 -8.15 22.83 2.20
C ASN A 5 -6.82 23.57 2.07
N GLU A 6 -6.78 24.68 1.34
CA GLU A 6 -5.59 25.53 1.27
C GLU A 6 -5.36 26.28 2.58
N ALA A 7 -6.41 26.78 3.22
CA ALA A 7 -6.31 27.38 4.55
C ALA A 7 -5.83 26.38 5.61
N LEU A 8 -6.32 25.13 5.57
CA LEU A 8 -5.82 24.06 6.43
C LEU A 8 -4.36 23.72 6.11
N ALA A 9 -4.00 23.61 4.84
CA ALA A 9 -2.62 23.32 4.43
C ALA A 9 -1.65 24.37 4.97
N LEU A 10 -2.00 25.67 4.90
CA LEU A 10 -1.18 26.74 5.47
C LEU A 10 -0.98 26.61 6.98
N LYS A 11 -2.01 26.21 7.73
CA LYS A 11 -1.90 25.97 9.18
C LYS A 11 -0.99 24.79 9.50
N VAL A 12 -1.15 23.69 8.75
CA VAL A 12 -0.33 22.48 8.90
C VAL A 12 1.13 22.81 8.56
N ASP A 13 1.38 23.47 7.43
CA ASP A 13 2.71 23.85 6.96
C ASP A 13 3.38 24.84 7.95
N ALA A 14 2.62 25.76 8.55
CA ALA A 14 3.14 26.70 9.56
C ALA A 14 3.59 26.01 10.85
N ARG A 15 2.98 24.88 11.22
CA ARG A 15 3.32 24.12 12.44
C ARG A 15 4.34 23.01 12.19
N LEU A 16 4.32 22.41 11.01
CA LEU A 16 5.01 21.15 10.71
C LEU A 16 5.94 21.24 9.50
N GLY A 17 6.21 22.43 8.95
CA GLY A 17 6.86 22.63 7.64
C GLY A 17 8.25 22.02 7.42
N GLY A 18 8.90 21.45 8.45
CA GLY A 18 10.13 20.67 8.32
C GLY A 18 9.95 19.14 8.36
N SER A 19 8.80 18.67 8.89
CA SER A 19 8.56 17.26 9.24
C SER A 19 7.53 16.58 8.34
N VAL A 20 6.81 17.36 7.53
CA VAL A 20 5.79 16.86 6.60
C VAL A 20 6.02 17.39 5.19
N ARG A 21 5.76 16.53 4.19
CA ARG A 21 5.83 16.85 2.77
C ARG A 21 4.45 16.74 2.15
N ARG A 22 3.94 17.84 1.61
CA ARG A 22 2.63 17.85 0.93
C ARG A 22 2.63 16.95 -0.31
N ARG A 23 1.54 16.21 -0.50
CA ARG A 23 1.32 15.34 -1.65
C ARG A 23 0.22 15.88 -2.57
N PRO A 24 0.35 15.70 -3.90
CA PRO A 24 -0.76 15.99 -4.80
C PRO A 24 -1.92 15.04 -4.48
N ALA A 25 -3.07 15.62 -4.17
CA ALA A 25 -4.29 14.92 -3.82
C ALA A 25 -5.48 15.44 -4.63
N LEU A 26 -6.60 14.72 -4.59
CA LEU A 26 -7.85 15.15 -5.22
C LEU A 26 -8.36 16.45 -4.57
N GLU A 27 -9.20 17.22 -5.26
CA GLU A 27 -9.57 18.57 -4.84
C GLU A 27 -10.19 18.69 -3.43
N ARG A 28 -10.77 17.59 -2.92
CA ARG A 28 -11.43 17.51 -1.62
C ARG A 28 -10.60 16.81 -0.55
N GLU A 29 -9.37 16.41 -0.87
CA GLU A 29 -8.47 15.72 0.05
C GLU A 29 -7.19 16.52 0.28
N LEU A 30 -6.69 16.46 1.51
CA LEU A 30 -5.38 16.99 1.87
C LEU A 30 -4.52 15.82 2.35
N ALA A 31 -3.38 15.61 1.69
CA ALA A 31 -2.48 14.50 1.97
C ALA A 31 -1.05 15.00 2.24
N TYR A 32 -0.44 14.42 3.26
CA TYR A 32 0.94 14.67 3.65
C TYR A 32 1.69 13.36 3.80
N ASP A 33 2.95 13.35 3.38
CA ASP A 33 3.91 12.31 3.72
C ASP A 33 4.74 12.79 4.92
N THR A 34 5.11 11.90 5.83
CA THR A 34 6.05 12.19 6.92
C THR A 34 7.03 11.03 7.09
N ASP A 35 8.16 11.31 7.73
CA ASP A 35 9.19 10.32 7.99
C ASP A 35 8.87 9.55 9.28
N ALA A 36 9.31 8.29 9.36
CA ALA A 36 9.00 7.43 10.50
C ALA A 36 9.50 8.02 11.84
N GLY A 37 10.64 8.72 11.83
CA GLY A 37 11.23 9.33 13.03
C GLY A 37 10.51 10.56 13.57
N SER A 38 9.73 11.27 12.74
CA SER A 38 8.97 12.46 13.15
C SER A 38 7.48 12.18 13.37
N LEU A 39 7.02 10.95 13.10
CA LEU A 39 5.62 10.54 13.17
C LEU A 39 4.95 10.90 14.51
N LEU A 40 5.55 10.52 15.63
CA LEU A 40 4.95 10.77 16.96
C LEU A 40 4.77 12.26 17.26
N GLU A 41 5.75 13.09 16.90
CA GLU A 41 5.69 14.54 17.08
C GLU A 41 4.61 15.16 16.18
N VAL A 42 4.55 14.74 14.92
CA VAL A 42 3.53 15.16 13.95
C VAL A 42 2.13 14.79 14.45
N CYS A 43 1.92 13.55 14.87
CA CYS A 43 0.63 13.07 15.37
C CYS A 43 0.17 13.81 16.63
N ARG A 44 1.08 14.03 17.59
CA ARG A 44 0.78 14.84 18.80
C ARG A 44 0.41 16.27 18.44
N THR A 45 1.16 16.90 17.54
CA THR A 45 0.87 18.27 17.09
C THR A 45 -0.47 18.36 16.38
N LEU A 46 -0.79 17.40 15.50
CA LEU A 46 -2.07 17.34 14.79
C LEU A 46 -3.26 17.19 15.77
N ARG A 47 -3.10 16.40 16.84
CA ARG A 47 -4.14 16.21 17.86
C ARG A 47 -4.28 17.41 18.79
N ASP A 48 -3.17 17.90 19.34
CA ASP A 48 -3.16 18.82 20.48
C ASP A 48 -3.24 20.31 20.06
N ALA A 49 -2.87 20.67 18.83
CA ALA A 49 -2.96 22.05 18.36
C ALA A 49 -4.43 22.45 18.15
N PRO A 50 -4.96 23.48 18.84
CA PRO A 50 -6.39 23.82 18.82
C PRO A 50 -6.89 24.27 17.44
N GLU A 51 -6.02 24.83 16.61
CA GLU A 51 -6.34 25.22 15.24
C GLU A 51 -6.42 24.06 14.23
N LEU A 52 -5.93 22.87 14.61
CA LEU A 52 -5.97 21.62 13.82
C LEU A 52 -6.95 20.62 14.43
N ALA A 53 -6.83 20.37 15.74
CA ALA A 53 -7.71 19.57 16.58
C ALA A 53 -8.18 18.27 15.91
N PHE A 54 -7.24 17.43 15.46
CA PHE A 54 -7.55 16.11 14.90
C PHE A 54 -7.83 15.11 16.03
N GLU A 55 -9.03 15.22 16.59
CA GLU A 55 -9.50 14.44 17.75
C GLU A 55 -9.71 12.95 17.42
N MET A 56 -10.05 12.62 16.17
CA MET A 56 -10.45 11.27 15.77
C MET A 56 -9.52 10.69 14.70
N LEU A 57 -8.89 9.56 15.03
CA LEU A 57 -8.31 8.65 14.04
C LEU A 57 -9.44 7.78 13.48
N MET A 58 -9.76 7.99 12.19
CA MET A 58 -10.81 7.27 11.49
C MET A 58 -10.36 5.88 11.04
N ASP A 59 -9.14 5.79 10.51
CA ASP A 59 -8.60 4.58 9.90
C ASP A 59 -7.07 4.63 9.87
N LEU A 60 -6.44 3.46 9.96
CA LEU A 60 -5.02 3.25 9.76
C LEU A 60 -4.84 2.00 8.90
N ALA A 61 -4.27 2.19 7.71
CA ALA A 61 -4.10 1.13 6.74
C ALA A 61 -2.64 0.99 6.32
N GLY A 62 -2.15 -0.26 6.30
CA GLY A 62 -0.89 -0.59 5.63
C GLY A 62 -1.05 -0.56 4.11
N ALA A 63 0.02 -0.22 3.41
CA ALA A 63 0.10 -0.25 1.96
C ALA A 63 1.44 -0.86 1.52
N ASP A 64 1.40 -1.68 0.46
CA ASP A 64 2.57 -2.27 -0.18
C ASP A 64 2.75 -1.68 -1.59
N TYR A 65 3.83 -0.92 -1.76
CA TYR A 65 4.21 -0.23 -2.99
C TYR A 65 5.17 -1.04 -3.88
N LEU A 66 5.36 -2.34 -3.67
CA LEU A 66 6.27 -3.19 -4.46
C LEU A 66 6.12 -3.03 -5.99
N HIS A 67 4.88 -2.87 -6.46
CA HIS A 67 4.55 -2.71 -7.88
C HIS A 67 4.14 -1.27 -8.25
N TYR A 68 4.32 -0.31 -7.36
CA TYR A 68 3.89 1.07 -7.58
C TYR A 68 4.67 1.74 -8.72
N GLY A 69 3.96 2.43 -9.60
CA GLY A 69 4.53 3.07 -10.79
C GLY A 69 5.02 2.07 -11.84
N ARG A 70 4.77 0.76 -11.66
CA ARG A 70 4.98 -0.26 -12.68
C ARG A 70 3.66 -0.54 -13.37
N GLU A 71 3.52 0.00 -14.57
CA GLU A 71 2.43 -0.35 -15.46
C GLU A 71 2.93 -1.43 -16.43
N GLU A 72 2.11 -2.44 -16.71
CA GLU A 72 2.38 -3.39 -17.79
C GLU A 72 2.35 -2.71 -19.18
N TRP A 73 1.78 -1.50 -19.25
CA TRP A 73 1.50 -0.74 -20.48
C TRP A 73 1.75 0.75 -20.30
N GLN A 74 3.00 1.23 -20.44
CA GLN A 74 3.25 2.66 -20.63
C GLN A 74 3.08 3.02 -22.11
N THR A 75 2.01 3.74 -22.45
CA THR A 75 1.83 4.31 -23.79
C THR A 75 2.18 5.79 -23.70
N THR A 76 3.44 6.14 -23.93
CA THR A 76 3.92 7.52 -23.89
C THR A 76 3.46 8.34 -25.11
N ASP A 77 3.09 7.69 -26.22
CA ASP A 77 2.59 8.34 -27.44
C ASP A 77 1.52 7.49 -28.16
N ALA A 78 0.49 8.15 -28.71
CA ALA A 78 -0.51 7.50 -29.55
C ALA A 78 0.12 7.10 -30.89
N THR A 79 0.46 5.82 -31.05
CA THR A 79 1.09 5.31 -32.27
C THR A 79 0.09 5.35 -33.44
N ARG A 80 0.41 6.08 -34.52
CA ARG A 80 -0.42 6.17 -35.75
C ARG A 80 -0.44 4.89 -36.59
N SER A 81 0.38 3.90 -36.26
CA SER A 81 0.45 2.60 -36.94
C SER A 81 0.12 1.49 -35.96
N GLY A 82 -1.10 0.94 -36.07
CA GLY A 82 -1.50 -0.35 -35.51
C GLY A 82 -1.47 -0.51 -33.99
N PHE A 83 -2.62 -0.83 -33.40
CA PHE A 83 -2.73 -1.37 -32.04
C PHE A 83 -2.15 -2.79 -31.99
N SER A 84 -0.83 -2.91 -31.98
CA SER A 84 -0.21 -4.12 -31.47
C SER A 84 -0.23 -4.02 -29.94
N ARG A 85 -0.90 -4.97 -29.27
CA ARG A 85 -0.71 -5.23 -27.84
C ARG A 85 0.68 -5.86 -27.65
N GLY A 86 1.70 -5.12 -28.07
CA GLY A 86 3.09 -5.51 -28.01
C GLY A 86 3.53 -5.49 -26.56
N ARG A 87 3.50 -6.65 -25.92
CA ARG A 87 4.19 -6.92 -24.66
C ARG A 87 5.69 -6.68 -24.91
N MET A 88 6.18 -5.48 -24.65
CA MET A 88 7.59 -5.28 -24.33
C MET A 88 7.75 -5.89 -22.94
N PRO A 89 8.46 -7.03 -22.76
CA PRO A 89 8.73 -7.53 -21.43
C PRO A 89 9.74 -6.57 -20.81
N GLN A 90 9.28 -5.57 -20.05
CA GLN A 90 10.20 -4.73 -19.29
C GLN A 90 9.83 -4.67 -17.81
N ARG A 91 10.47 -5.56 -17.06
CA ARG A 91 11.40 -5.31 -15.93
C ARG A 91 11.42 -6.60 -15.12
N GLY A 92 12.60 -7.03 -14.67
CA GLY A 92 12.72 -8.16 -13.75
C GLY A 92 11.78 -7.99 -12.54
N ALA A 93 11.44 -9.10 -11.88
CA ALA A 93 10.63 -9.09 -10.67
C ALA A 93 11.12 -7.95 -9.75
N PRO A 94 10.22 -7.10 -9.23
CA PRO A 94 10.63 -6.02 -8.34
C PRO A 94 11.47 -6.60 -7.19
N ASP A 95 12.54 -5.89 -6.84
CA ASP A 95 13.33 -6.26 -5.68
C ASP A 95 12.40 -6.22 -4.45
N PRO A 96 12.15 -7.36 -3.79
CA PRO A 96 11.30 -7.41 -2.60
C PRO A 96 11.80 -6.52 -1.47
N ASN A 97 13.10 -6.16 -1.50
CA ASN A 97 13.77 -5.34 -0.50
C ASN A 97 14.02 -3.90 -0.94
N ALA A 98 13.32 -3.43 -1.99
CA ALA A 98 13.41 -2.02 -2.40
C ALA A 98 13.00 -1.09 -1.24
N PRO A 99 13.76 -0.04 -0.91
CA PRO A 99 13.44 0.85 0.21
C PRO A 99 12.11 1.58 -0.01
N GLY A 100 11.36 1.85 1.06
CA GLY A 100 10.06 2.53 0.95
C GLY A 100 8.93 1.67 0.40
N ARG A 101 9.05 0.34 0.48
CA ARG A 101 8.02 -0.60 0.01
C ARG A 101 6.73 -0.47 0.83
N PHE A 102 6.87 -0.46 2.16
CA PHE A 102 5.73 -0.41 3.06
C PHE A 102 5.44 1.02 3.47
N ALA A 103 4.15 1.35 3.53
CA ALA A 103 3.70 2.60 4.11
C ALA A 103 2.49 2.36 5.01
N VAL A 104 2.35 3.22 6.01
CA VAL A 104 1.17 3.28 6.87
C VAL A 104 0.45 4.58 6.57
N VAL A 105 -0.84 4.50 6.24
CA VAL A 105 -1.69 5.63 5.92
C VAL A 105 -2.70 5.83 7.04
N TYR A 106 -2.65 7.00 7.67
CA TYR A 106 -3.55 7.44 8.71
C TYR A 106 -4.59 8.38 8.10
N GLN A 107 -5.86 8.14 8.42
CA GLN A 107 -6.97 9.02 8.07
C GLN A 107 -7.47 9.69 9.33
N LEU A 108 -7.33 11.01 9.39
CA LEU A 108 -7.65 11.83 10.55
C LEU A 108 -8.88 12.69 10.26
N LEU A 109 -9.72 12.86 11.28
CA LEU A 109 -10.89 13.73 11.28
C LEU A 109 -10.82 14.69 12.46
N SER A 110 -10.89 15.99 12.16
CA SER A 110 -11.20 17.01 13.16
C SER A 110 -12.71 17.20 13.21
N ILE A 111 -13.33 16.94 14.36
CA ILE A 111 -14.77 17.11 14.54
C ILE A 111 -15.08 18.60 14.73
N SER A 112 -14.26 19.31 15.51
CA SER A 112 -14.44 20.74 15.79
C SER A 112 -14.39 21.61 14.53
N HIS A 113 -13.48 21.30 13.60
CA HIS A 113 -13.32 22.05 12.34
C HIS A 113 -13.97 21.35 11.13
N ASN A 114 -14.53 20.15 11.31
CA ASN A 114 -15.11 19.30 10.26
C ASN A 114 -14.17 19.13 9.03
N GLN A 115 -12.92 18.82 9.31
CA GLN A 115 -11.85 18.72 8.32
C GLN A 115 -11.18 17.35 8.35
N ARG A 116 -10.73 16.88 7.19
CA ARG A 116 -10.07 15.58 7.02
C ARG A 116 -8.65 15.75 6.50
N LEU A 117 -7.74 14.96 7.03
CA LEU A 117 -6.35 14.94 6.62
C LEU A 117 -5.87 13.50 6.51
N ARG A 118 -5.13 13.21 5.43
CA ARG A 118 -4.45 11.94 5.22
C ARG A 118 -2.97 12.14 5.51
N LEU A 119 -2.42 11.34 6.41
CA LEU A 119 -0.99 11.31 6.70
C LEU A 119 -0.44 9.95 6.26
N ALA A 120 0.59 9.90 5.44
CA ALA A 120 1.24 8.67 5.02
C ALA A 120 2.68 8.64 5.53
N VAL A 121 3.09 7.52 6.10
CA VAL A 121 4.45 7.29 6.60
C VAL A 121 5.04 6.16 5.80
N ARG A 122 6.22 6.37 5.20
CA ARG A 122 6.94 5.31 4.51
C ARG A 122 7.98 4.71 5.45
N CYS A 123 8.04 3.38 5.47
CA CYS A 123 9.09 2.66 6.19
C CYS A 123 10.38 2.72 5.36
N GLU A 124 11.51 3.06 6.00
CA GLU A 124 12.81 3.10 5.32
C GLU A 124 13.29 1.69 4.95
N ASP A 125 13.18 0.76 5.90
CA ASP A 125 13.54 -0.65 5.74
C ASP A 125 12.34 -1.48 5.28
N SER A 126 12.58 -2.33 4.29
CA SER A 126 11.61 -3.24 3.69
C SER A 126 11.73 -4.67 4.21
N ALA A 127 12.87 -5.06 4.79
CA ALA A 127 13.04 -6.37 5.40
C ALA A 127 12.33 -6.42 6.76
N GLU A 128 12.54 -5.38 7.57
CA GLU A 128 11.90 -5.20 8.86
C GLU A 128 11.23 -3.82 8.94
N PRO A 129 10.01 -3.66 8.36
CA PRO A 129 9.31 -2.39 8.42
C PRO A 129 8.87 -2.09 9.85
N VAL A 130 9.55 -1.14 10.50
CA VAL A 130 9.26 -0.68 11.86
C VAL A 130 8.76 0.75 11.84
N VAL A 131 7.66 1.00 12.56
CA VAL A 131 7.05 2.32 12.76
C VAL A 131 6.75 2.50 14.25
N ASP A 132 6.75 3.72 14.76
CA ASP A 132 6.33 3.97 16.16
C ASP A 132 4.80 3.91 16.29
N SER A 133 4.31 3.31 17.37
CA SER A 133 2.88 3.19 17.69
C SER A 133 2.28 4.54 18.07
N VAL A 134 1.08 4.85 17.58
CA VAL A 134 0.31 6.06 17.91
C VAL A 134 -0.83 5.80 18.89
N VAL A 135 -0.84 4.64 19.57
CA VAL A 135 -1.86 4.25 20.57
C VAL A 135 -1.97 5.28 21.71
N ASP A 136 -0.84 5.86 22.15
CA ASP A 136 -0.83 6.91 23.17
C ASP A 136 -1.47 8.23 22.69
N VAL A 137 -1.53 8.44 21.36
CA VAL A 137 -2.15 9.61 20.74
C VAL A 137 -3.65 9.37 20.52
N TRP A 138 -4.00 8.24 19.89
CA TRP A 138 -5.39 7.82 19.70
C TRP A 138 -5.57 6.36 20.12
N ALA A 139 -6.40 6.14 21.13
CA ALA A 139 -6.67 4.78 21.64
C ALA A 139 -7.28 3.84 20.59
N SER A 140 -7.96 4.39 19.57
CA SER A 140 -8.51 3.61 18.45
C SER A 140 -7.42 2.94 17.58
N ALA A 141 -6.19 3.45 17.60
CA ALA A 141 -5.09 2.93 16.79
C ALA A 141 -4.72 1.48 17.14
N ASN A 142 -5.00 1.01 18.36
CA ASN A 142 -4.58 -0.32 18.83
C ASN A 142 -5.03 -1.45 17.88
N TRP A 143 -6.31 -1.46 17.48
CA TRP A 143 -6.82 -2.51 16.61
C TRP A 143 -6.30 -2.37 15.17
N PHE A 144 -6.18 -1.15 14.66
CA PHE A 144 -5.69 -0.90 13.31
C PHE A 144 -4.19 -1.21 13.16
N GLU A 145 -3.37 -0.90 14.16
CA GLU A 145 -1.95 -1.27 14.19
C GLU A 145 -1.78 -2.80 14.19
N ARG A 146 -2.61 -3.51 14.94
CA ARG A 146 -2.64 -4.99 14.93
C ARG A 146 -3.08 -5.56 13.58
N GLU A 147 -4.05 -4.94 12.92
CA GLU A 147 -4.47 -5.30 11.58
C GLU A 147 -3.34 -5.09 10.55
N ALA A 148 -2.68 -3.93 10.59
CA ALA A 148 -1.55 -3.62 9.71
C ALA A 148 -0.37 -4.58 9.94
N PHE A 149 -0.12 -4.98 11.19
CA PHE A 149 0.85 -6.02 11.53
C PHE A 149 0.47 -7.38 10.96
N ASP A 150 -0.79 -7.79 11.08
CA ASP A 150 -1.23 -9.10 10.60
C ASP A 150 -1.20 -9.20 9.06
N LEU A 151 -1.71 -8.17 8.38
CA LEU A 151 -1.91 -8.18 6.93
C LEU A 151 -0.65 -7.82 6.12
N PHE A 152 0.17 -6.90 6.63
CA PHE A 152 1.37 -6.40 5.96
C PHE A 152 2.68 -6.73 6.68
N GLY A 153 2.63 -7.12 7.96
CA GLY A 153 3.83 -7.42 8.74
C GLY A 153 4.62 -6.19 9.15
N ILE A 154 3.95 -5.04 9.30
CA ILE A 154 4.56 -3.80 9.80
C ILE A 154 4.59 -3.86 11.33
N LEU A 155 5.78 -3.69 11.91
CA LEU A 155 6.00 -3.73 13.36
C LEU A 155 5.80 -2.35 13.97
N PHE A 156 5.01 -2.28 15.04
CA PHE A 156 4.76 -1.04 15.78
C PHE A 156 5.52 -1.04 17.11
N ARG A 157 6.49 -0.13 17.24
CA ARG A 157 7.28 0.04 18.47
C ARG A 157 6.44 0.75 19.52
N GLY A 158 6.37 0.20 20.73
CA GLY A 158 5.60 0.77 21.85
C GLY A 158 4.15 0.32 21.92
N HIS A 159 3.69 -0.56 21.03
CA HIS A 159 2.34 -1.12 21.10
C HIS A 159 2.18 -2.08 22.31
N PRO A 160 1.08 -2.03 23.07
CA PRO A 160 0.89 -2.84 24.29
C PRO A 160 0.70 -4.35 24.05
N ASP A 161 -0.01 -4.76 23.00
CA ASP A 161 -0.28 -6.18 22.66
C ASP A 161 -0.27 -6.39 21.15
N LEU A 162 0.92 -6.48 20.55
CA LEU A 162 1.06 -6.69 19.10
C LEU A 162 0.98 -8.18 18.76
N ARG A 163 -0.21 -8.62 18.34
CA ARG A 163 -0.48 -9.98 17.86
C ARG A 163 -1.47 -9.97 16.71
N ARG A 164 -1.49 -11.07 15.95
CA ARG A 164 -2.43 -11.33 14.85
C ARG A 164 -3.88 -11.10 15.30
N LEU A 165 -4.72 -10.66 14.36
CA LEU A 165 -6.09 -10.25 14.63
C LEU A 165 -7.10 -10.92 13.68
N LEU A 166 -6.80 -10.95 12.39
CA LEU A 166 -7.69 -11.42 11.32
C LEU A 166 -7.30 -12.81 10.80
N THR A 167 -6.01 -13.13 10.78
CA THR A 167 -5.52 -14.42 10.28
C THR A 167 -5.67 -15.53 11.32
N ASP A 168 -5.70 -16.77 10.85
CA ASP A 168 -5.73 -17.96 11.72
C ASP A 168 -4.45 -18.02 12.59
N TYR A 169 -4.55 -18.66 13.76
CA TYR A 169 -3.48 -18.69 14.75
C TYR A 169 -2.17 -19.29 14.22
N GLY A 170 -2.27 -20.26 13.32
CA GLY A 170 -1.13 -20.93 12.67
C GLY A 170 -0.75 -20.36 11.31
N PHE A 171 -1.30 -19.21 10.91
CA PHE A 171 -1.08 -18.66 9.57
C PHE A 171 0.38 -18.20 9.39
N ILE A 172 1.01 -18.63 8.30
CA ILE A 172 2.40 -18.30 7.98
C ILE A 172 2.41 -17.28 6.84
N GLY A 173 2.98 -16.11 7.12
CA GLY A 173 3.05 -14.99 6.18
C GLY A 173 2.01 -13.90 6.44
N HIS A 174 1.93 -12.97 5.47
CA HIS A 174 1.14 -11.74 5.51
C HIS A 174 0.33 -11.62 4.20
N PRO A 175 -1.01 -11.81 4.25
CA PRO A 175 -1.83 -11.99 3.04
C PRO A 175 -1.83 -10.84 2.03
N PHE A 176 -1.71 -9.58 2.49
CA PHE A 176 -1.87 -8.40 1.62
C PHE A 176 -0.58 -7.90 1.01
N ARG A 177 0.55 -8.57 1.28
CA ARG A 177 1.79 -8.30 0.55
C ARG A 177 1.67 -8.78 -0.89
N LYS A 178 2.24 -8.04 -1.83
CA LYS A 178 2.13 -8.34 -3.27
C LYS A 178 2.93 -9.57 -3.72
N ASP A 179 3.82 -10.07 -2.88
CA ASP A 179 4.53 -11.34 -3.05
C ASP A 179 3.73 -12.56 -2.56
N PHE A 180 2.67 -12.36 -1.77
CA PHE A 180 1.85 -13.46 -1.27
C PHE A 180 0.86 -13.97 -2.34
N PRO A 181 0.77 -15.28 -2.58
CA PRO A 181 -0.14 -15.83 -3.58
C PRO A 181 -1.61 -15.67 -3.13
N LEU A 182 -2.50 -15.35 -4.07
CA LEU A 182 -3.93 -15.14 -3.78
C LEU A 182 -4.61 -16.35 -3.14
N ILE A 183 -4.20 -17.57 -3.51
CA ILE A 183 -4.78 -18.83 -3.00
C ILE A 183 -4.18 -19.18 -1.63
N GLY A 184 -3.07 -18.54 -1.23
CA GLY A 184 -2.29 -18.92 -0.08
C GLY A 184 -1.46 -20.18 -0.30
N ASN A 185 -0.83 -20.65 0.78
CA ASN A 185 0.08 -21.80 0.75
C ASN A 185 -0.58 -23.08 1.27
N VAL A 186 -1.59 -22.94 2.13
CA VAL A 186 -2.26 -24.05 2.83
C VAL A 186 -3.76 -24.01 2.63
N GLU A 187 -4.35 -25.18 2.45
CA GLU A 187 -5.79 -25.42 2.45
C GLU A 187 -6.17 -26.31 3.65
N VAL A 188 -7.42 -26.21 4.06
CA VAL A 188 -7.96 -26.89 5.24
C VAL A 188 -8.85 -28.04 4.79
N GLN A 189 -8.57 -29.25 5.26
CA GLN A 189 -9.38 -30.45 5.00
C GLN A 189 -9.70 -31.19 6.30
N TYR A 190 -10.89 -31.79 6.39
CA TYR A 190 -11.23 -32.70 7.49
C TYR A 190 -10.70 -34.10 7.21
N ASP A 191 -9.93 -34.66 8.14
CA ASP A 191 -9.42 -36.02 8.09
C ASP A 191 -10.29 -36.92 8.98
N PRO A 192 -11.08 -37.86 8.40
CA PRO A 192 -11.98 -38.72 9.16
C PRO A 192 -11.25 -39.74 10.04
N ASP A 193 -10.05 -40.19 9.65
CA ASP A 193 -9.28 -41.19 10.40
C ASP A 193 -8.68 -40.56 11.67
N ARG A 194 -8.24 -39.31 11.56
CA ARG A 194 -7.68 -38.54 12.69
C ARG A 194 -8.73 -37.75 13.46
N GLN A 195 -9.97 -37.74 12.99
CA GLN A 195 -11.09 -36.97 13.55
C GLN A 195 -10.74 -35.49 13.82
N ARG A 196 -9.93 -34.89 12.95
CA ARG A 196 -9.46 -33.50 13.12
C ARG A 196 -9.31 -32.79 11.80
N VAL A 197 -9.29 -31.47 11.88
CA VAL A 197 -8.98 -30.60 10.76
C VAL A 197 -7.45 -30.57 10.54
N VAL A 198 -7.01 -30.83 9.31
CA VAL A 198 -5.61 -30.84 8.90
C VAL A 198 -5.34 -29.74 7.87
N TYR A 199 -4.15 -29.15 7.96
CA TYR A 199 -3.65 -28.18 6.98
C TYR A 199 -2.75 -28.92 5.99
N GLN A 200 -3.04 -28.81 4.70
CA GLN A 200 -2.25 -29.40 3.62
C GLN A 200 -1.88 -28.34 2.58
N PRO A 201 -0.83 -28.54 1.77
CA PRO A 201 -0.50 -27.62 0.69
C PRO A 201 -1.64 -27.49 -0.31
N VAL A 202 -1.85 -26.28 -0.83
CA VAL A 202 -2.91 -25.99 -1.81
C VAL A 202 -2.75 -26.85 -3.06
N SER A 203 -3.84 -27.49 -3.48
CA SER A 203 -3.91 -28.31 -4.70
C SER A 203 -4.49 -27.56 -5.91
N ILE A 204 -5.08 -26.37 -5.69
CA ILE A 204 -5.83 -25.61 -6.68
C ILE A 204 -4.88 -24.86 -7.63
N THR A 205 -5.02 -25.12 -8.94
CA THR A 205 -4.34 -24.34 -9.97
C THR A 205 -5.04 -22.99 -10.18
N PRO A 206 -4.32 -21.84 -10.11
CA PRO A 206 -4.91 -20.52 -10.34
C PRO A 206 -5.50 -20.41 -11.76
N ARG A 207 -6.80 -20.16 -11.84
CA ARG A 207 -7.49 -19.84 -13.09
C ARG A 207 -7.52 -18.32 -13.26
N VAL A 208 -6.67 -17.81 -14.14
CA VAL A 208 -6.74 -16.38 -14.53
C VAL A 208 -7.96 -16.22 -15.45
N LEU A 209 -8.98 -15.48 -15.00
CA LEU A 209 -10.21 -15.23 -15.77
C LEU A 209 -9.98 -14.39 -17.03
N VAL A 210 -8.81 -13.76 -17.16
CA VAL A 210 -8.45 -12.99 -18.34
C VAL A 210 -8.02 -13.95 -19.45
N PRO A 211 -8.77 -14.05 -20.57
CA PRO A 211 -8.36 -14.89 -21.67
C PRO A 211 -7.05 -14.35 -22.25
N LYS A 212 -6.02 -15.19 -22.25
CA LYS A 212 -4.78 -14.92 -22.95
C LYS A 212 -5.06 -15.00 -24.45
N VAL A 213 -5.40 -13.88 -25.08
CA VAL A 213 -5.59 -13.80 -26.54
C VAL A 213 -4.22 -13.83 -27.21
N ILE A 214 -3.74 -15.03 -27.56
CA ILE A 214 -2.55 -15.20 -28.40
C ILE A 214 -3.00 -15.07 -29.85
N ARG A 215 -2.63 -13.97 -30.52
CA ARG A 215 -2.91 -13.78 -31.95
C ARG A 215 -1.71 -14.30 -32.75
N HIS A 216 -1.94 -15.31 -33.58
CA HIS A 216 -0.98 -15.78 -34.60
C HIS A 216 -1.36 -15.13 -35.93
N ASP A 217 -1.09 -13.84 -36.08
CA ASP A 217 -1.35 -13.08 -37.33
C ASP A 217 -0.02 -12.51 -37.85
N HIS A 218 0.10 -12.38 -39.17
CA HIS A 218 1.29 -11.94 -39.91
C HIS A 218 1.86 -10.61 -39.41
N ARG A 219 1.02 -9.77 -38.76
CA ARG A 219 1.39 -8.51 -38.09
C ARG A 219 2.43 -8.66 -36.97
N TYR A 220 2.67 -9.87 -36.48
CA TYR A 220 3.62 -10.16 -35.41
C TYR A 220 4.83 -10.97 -35.89
N GLU A 221 4.93 -11.27 -37.19
CA GLU A 221 6.13 -11.89 -37.75
C GLU A 221 7.33 -10.92 -37.66
N PRO A 222 8.47 -11.36 -37.11
CA PRO A 222 9.63 -10.48 -36.91
C PRO A 222 10.19 -9.94 -38.24
N ALA A 223 9.96 -10.63 -39.35
CA ALA A 223 10.40 -10.22 -40.69
C ALA A 223 9.72 -8.94 -41.21
N LEU A 224 8.55 -8.57 -40.67
CA LEU A 224 7.76 -7.41 -41.12
C LEU A 224 7.97 -6.16 -40.24
N LYS A 225 8.72 -6.27 -39.13
CA LYS A 225 8.88 -5.17 -38.15
C LYS A 225 10.08 -4.25 -38.39
N ASP A 226 11.07 -4.67 -39.18
CA ASP A 226 12.21 -3.83 -39.57
C ASP A 226 12.33 -3.78 -41.10
N PRO A 227 11.89 -2.69 -41.77
CA PRO A 227 12.47 -2.36 -43.05
C PRO A 227 13.89 -1.86 -42.74
N GLN A 228 14.92 -2.66 -43.06
CA GLN A 228 16.29 -2.16 -43.08
C GLN A 228 16.33 -0.96 -44.04
N VAL A 229 16.33 0.25 -43.47
CA VAL A 229 16.56 1.48 -44.24
C VAL A 229 18.06 1.49 -44.57
N PRO A 230 18.46 1.37 -45.85
CA PRO A 230 19.88 1.49 -46.20
C PRO A 230 20.34 2.93 -45.91
N ARG A 231 21.52 3.04 -45.28
CA ARG A 231 22.20 4.32 -45.00
C ARG A 231 22.54 5.09 -46.27
#